data_AF-A0A3A0D3J9-F1
#
_entry.id   AF-A0A3A0D3J9-F1
#
_cell.length_a   1.000
_cell.length_b   1.000
_cell.length_c   1.000
_cell.angle_alpha   90.00
_cell.angle_beta   90.00
_cell.angle_gamma   90.00
#
_symmetry.space_group_name_H-M   'P 1'
#
loop_
_entity.id
_entity.type
_entity.pdbx_description
1 polymer ?
#
loop_
_entity_poly.entity_id
_entity_poly.type
_entity_poly.pdbx_seq_one_letter_code
_entity_poly.pdbx_strand_id
1 'polypeptide(L)'
;MPKPRKPLSLTNLLRAELAAAPSVNAVAKALDLSQPTLARFLRGDTDSMDFATASRLFDYFGFVVAKPAAKPKAKPSAPNRRATKRQRPKV
;
A
#
# COMPACT_ATOMS: atom_id res chain seq x y z
N MET A 1 14.23 -20.44 -8.77
CA MET A 1 13.85 -19.08 -9.25
C MET A 1 12.94 -18.44 -8.19
N PRO A 2 13.31 -17.33 -7.56
CA PRO A 2 12.41 -16.65 -6.62
C PRO A 2 11.23 -16.06 -7.41
N LYS A 3 10.00 -16.46 -7.07
CA LYS A 3 8.78 -15.96 -7.71
C LYS A 3 8.76 -14.42 -7.62
N PRO A 4 8.34 -13.70 -8.69
CA PRO A 4 8.22 -12.25 -8.64
C PRO A 4 7.29 -11.91 -7.47
N ARG A 5 7.79 -11.09 -6.54
CA ARG A 5 7.00 -10.58 -5.42
C ARG A 5 5.89 -9.74 -6.04
N LYS A 6 4.69 -10.31 -6.17
CA LYS A 6 3.50 -9.58 -6.61
C LYS A 6 3.46 -8.26 -5.82
N PRO A 7 3.20 -7.12 -6.47
CA PRO A 7 3.06 -5.86 -5.75
C PRO A 7 2.06 -6.09 -4.60
N LEU A 8 2.44 -5.63 -3.41
CA LEU A 8 1.59 -5.66 -2.21
C LEU A 8 0.37 -4.78 -2.49
N SER A 9 -0.66 -5.37 -3.11
CA SER A 9 -1.95 -4.72 -3.24
C SER A 9 -2.66 -4.80 -1.89
N LEU A 10 -3.39 -3.74 -1.58
CA LEU A 10 -4.22 -3.64 -0.39
C LEU A 10 -5.19 -4.84 -0.27
N THR A 11 -5.70 -5.31 -1.41
CA THR A 11 -6.54 -6.52 -1.52
C THR A 11 -5.81 -7.78 -1.06
N ASN A 12 -4.54 -7.95 -1.42
CA ASN A 12 -3.75 -9.13 -1.01
C ASN A 12 -3.44 -9.12 0.48
N LEU A 13 -3.24 -7.94 1.07
CA LEU A 13 -3.06 -7.79 2.53
C LEU A 13 -4.31 -8.21 3.29
N LEU A 14 -5.48 -7.68 2.89
CA LEU A 14 -6.75 -8.08 3.49
C LEU A 14 -7.03 -9.58 3.33
N ARG A 15 -6.72 -10.15 2.17
CA ARG A 15 -6.89 -11.59 1.91
C ARG A 15 -5.97 -12.44 2.79
N ALA A 16 -4.74 -11.99 3.03
CA ALA A 16 -3.81 -12.68 3.92
C ALA A 16 -4.27 -12.67 5.38
N GLU A 17 -4.72 -11.53 5.90
CA GLU A 17 -5.26 -11.45 7.26
C GLU A 17 -6.54 -12.25 7.42
N LEU A 18 -7.43 -12.20 6.43
CA LEU A 18 -8.65 -13.01 6.44
C LEU A 18 -8.34 -14.52 6.39
N ALA A 19 -7.24 -14.93 5.74
CA ALA A 19 -6.76 -16.32 5.75
C ALA A 19 -6.12 -16.72 7.08
N ALA A 20 -5.48 -15.78 7.78
CA ALA A 20 -4.88 -15.99 9.10
C ALA A 20 -5.92 -15.98 10.23
N ALA A 21 -7.09 -15.38 10.00
CA ALA A 21 -8.18 -15.35 10.96
C ALA A 21 -8.67 -16.78 11.31
N PRO A 22 -9.06 -17.03 12.58
CA PRO A 22 -9.46 -18.36 13.03
C PRO A 22 -10.74 -18.88 12.33
N SER A 23 -11.62 -17.99 11.88
CA SER A 23 -12.81 -18.37 11.12
C SER A 23 -13.37 -17.19 10.32
N VAL A 24 -13.57 -17.39 9.02
CA VAL A 24 -14.28 -16.44 8.14
C VAL A 24 -15.69 -16.15 8.64
N ASN A 25 -16.36 -17.14 9.26
CA ASN A 25 -17.69 -16.97 9.83
C ASN A 25 -17.67 -16.06 11.06
N ALA A 26 -16.62 -16.14 11.89
CA ALA A 26 -16.48 -15.26 13.05
C ALA A 26 -16.29 -13.80 12.60
N VAL A 27 -15.46 -13.56 11.58
CA VAL A 27 -15.26 -12.23 10.99
C VAL A 27 -16.56 -11.71 10.36
N ALA A 28 -17.28 -12.57 9.62
CA ALA A 28 -18.57 -12.24 9.02
C ALA A 28 -19.58 -11.78 10.07
N LYS A 29 -19.71 -12.52 11.19
CA LYS A 29 -20.61 -12.16 12.29
C LYS A 29 -20.18 -10.90 13.02
N ALA A 30 -18.88 -10.71 13.24
CA ALA A 30 -18.36 -9.53 13.93
C ALA A 30 -18.63 -8.23 13.15
N LEU A 31 -18.65 -8.30 11.82
CA LEU A 31 -18.80 -7.15 10.94
C LEU A 31 -20.20 -7.00 10.32
N ASP A 32 -21.11 -7.92 10.65
CA ASP A 32 -22.44 -8.06 10.05
C ASP A 32 -22.37 -8.12 8.51
N LEU A 33 -21.45 -8.95 8.02
CA LEU A 33 -21.18 -9.14 6.60
C LEU A 33 -21.64 -10.53 6.14
N SER A 34 -21.95 -10.63 4.85
CA SER A 34 -22.27 -11.89 4.21
C SER A 34 -21.05 -12.81 4.16
N GLN A 35 -21.12 -13.93 4.87
CA GLN A 35 -20.10 -14.99 4.87
C GLN A 35 -19.73 -15.50 3.46
N PRO A 36 -20.67 -15.76 2.53
CA PRO A 36 -20.31 -16.16 1.16
C PRO A 36 -19.57 -15.07 0.39
N THR A 37 -19.84 -13.79 0.65
CA THR A 37 -19.09 -12.68 0.05
C THR A 37 -17.62 -12.69 0.50
N LEU A 38 -17.38 -12.84 1.81
CA LEU A 38 -16.02 -12.94 2.35
C LEU A 38 -15.29 -14.21 1.86
N ALA A 39 -16.01 -15.33 1.74
CA ALA A 39 -15.44 -16.57 1.21
C ALA A 39 -15.02 -16.44 -0.27
N ARG A 40 -15.82 -15.77 -1.11
CA ARG A 40 -15.47 -15.46 -2.51
C ARG A 40 -14.27 -14.52 -2.60
N PHE A 41 -14.24 -13.49 -1.76
CA PHE A 41 -13.11 -12.57 -1.66
C PHE A 41 -11.82 -13.29 -1.25
N LEU A 42 -11.91 -14.24 -0.31
CA LEU A 42 -10.78 -15.04 0.15
C LEU A 42 -10.23 -15.96 -0.97
N ARG A 43 -11.12 -16.58 -1.75
CA ARG A 43 -10.72 -17.44 -2.89
C ARG A 43 -10.13 -16.67 -4.06
N GLY A 44 -10.40 -15.37 -4.13
CA GLY A 44 -10.02 -14.53 -5.26
C GLY A 44 -10.98 -14.60 -6.44
N ASP A 45 -12.21 -15.07 -6.21
CA ASP A 45 -13.29 -15.03 -7.21
C ASP A 45 -13.76 -13.58 -7.43
N THR A 46 -13.43 -12.67 -6.51
CA THR A 46 -13.79 -11.26 -6.58
C THR A 46 -12.63 -10.42 -6.05
N ASP A 47 -12.08 -9.56 -6.90
CA ASP A 47 -11.02 -8.61 -6.54
C ASP A 47 -11.55 -7.24 -6.11
N SER A 48 -12.85 -7.01 -6.30
CA SER A 48 -13.55 -5.77 -6.00
C SER A 48 -14.41 -5.93 -4.74
N MET A 49 -14.11 -5.17 -3.70
CA MET A 49 -14.94 -5.06 -2.51
C MET A 49 -15.26 -3.59 -2.27
N ASP A 50 -16.47 -3.30 -1.81
CA ASP A 50 -16.85 -1.93 -1.51
C ASP A 50 -15.95 -1.34 -0.41
N PHE A 51 -15.66 -0.04 -0.54
CA PHE A 51 -14.75 0.66 0.36
C PHE A 51 -15.26 0.65 1.81
N ALA A 52 -16.57 0.76 2.02
CA ALA A 52 -17.16 0.70 3.37
C ALA A 52 -16.87 -0.65 4.05
N THR A 53 -17.01 -1.75 3.31
CA THR A 53 -16.69 -3.10 3.80
C THR A 53 -15.20 -3.27 4.06
N ALA A 54 -14.35 -2.75 3.17
CA ALA A 54 -12.90 -2.76 3.37
C ALA A 54 -12.49 -1.97 4.62
N SER A 55 -13.07 -0.79 4.84
CA SER A 55 -12.82 0.02 6.03
C SER A 55 -13.15 -0.72 7.32
N ARG A 56 -14.31 -1.39 7.38
CA ARG A 56 -14.69 -2.19 8.55
C ARG A 56 -13.73 -3.34 8.82
N LEU A 57 -13.24 -4.00 7.77
CA LEU A 57 -12.21 -5.04 7.91
C LEU A 57 -10.90 -4.45 8.41
N PHE A 58 -10.51 -3.27 7.94
CA PHE A 58 -9.32 -2.58 8.44
C PHE A 58 -9.42 -2.26 9.92
N ASP A 59 -10.55 -1.71 10.37
CA ASP A 59 -10.79 -1.44 11.79
C ASP A 59 -10.76 -2.73 12.62
N TYR A 60 -11.39 -3.81 12.12
CA TYR A 60 -11.42 -5.11 12.79
C TYR A 60 -10.03 -5.74 12.96
N PHE A 61 -9.18 -5.66 11.93
CA PHE A 61 -7.81 -6.17 11.98
C PHE A 61 -6.80 -5.16 12.56
N GLY A 62 -7.24 -3.95 12.91
CA GLY A 62 -6.38 -2.91 13.52
C GLY A 62 -5.39 -2.26 12.55
N PHE A 63 -5.71 -2.20 11.25
CA PHE A 63 -4.86 -1.51 10.29
C PHE A 63 -4.98 0.01 10.42
N VAL A 64 -3.82 0.67 10.52
CA VAL A 64 -3.75 2.13 10.50
C VAL A 64 -3.42 2.61 9.09
N VAL A 65 -4.37 3.30 8.46
CA VAL A 65 -4.14 3.96 7.16
C VAL A 65 -3.44 5.29 7.42
N ALA A 66 -2.12 5.32 7.27
CA ALA A 66 -1.34 6.54 7.34
C ALA A 66 -1.26 7.22 5.96
N LYS A 67 -1.51 8.53 5.91
CA LYS A 67 -1.22 9.33 4.71
C LYS A 67 0.31 9.32 4.51
N PRO A 68 0.82 8.85 3.36
CA PRO A 68 2.26 8.81 3.15
C PRO A 68 2.80 10.24 3.26
N ALA A 69 3.79 10.43 4.13
CA ALA A 69 4.49 11.71 4.23
C ALA A 69 5.02 12.05 2.84
N ALA A 70 4.66 13.24 2.34
CA ALA A 70 5.10 13.69 1.03
C ALA A 70 6.62 13.58 0.97
N LYS A 71 7.14 12.75 0.06
CA LYS A 71 8.58 12.65 -0.18
C LYS A 71 9.09 14.07 -0.43
N PRO A 72 10.15 14.52 0.27
CA PRO A 72 10.69 15.85 0.02
C PRO A 72 11.05 15.94 -1.46
N LYS A 73 10.39 16.87 -2.17
CA LYS A 73 10.77 17.21 -3.54
C LYS A 73 12.26 17.54 -3.49
N ALA A 74 13.07 16.76 -4.19
CA ALA A 74 14.49 17.06 -4.34
C ALA A 74 14.59 18.52 -4.79
N LYS A 75 15.17 19.39 -3.95
CA LYS A 75 15.48 20.76 -4.34
C LYS A 75 16.39 20.63 -5.57
N PRO A 76 16.08 21.28 -6.70
CA PRO A 76 17.00 21.29 -7.83
C PRO A 76 18.34 21.83 -7.33
N SER A 77 19.37 21.00 -7.46
CA SER A 77 20.75 21.33 -7.13
C SER A 77 21.08 22.68 -7.76
N ALA A 78 21.43 23.67 -6.93
CA ALA A 78 21.82 24.98 -7.42
C ALA A 78 22.93 24.83 -8.48
N PRO A 79 22.91 25.62 -9.57
CA PRO A 79 23.91 25.51 -10.61
C PRO A 79 25.29 25.77 -10.00
N ASN A 80 26.17 24.78 -10.18
CA ASN A 80 27.55 24.77 -9.74
C ASN A 80 28.28 25.98 -10.36
N ARG A 81 28.30 27.13 -9.65
CA ARG A 81 29.13 28.28 -10.01
C ARG A 81 30.59 27.90 -9.71
N ARG A 82 31.19 27.14 -10.63
CA ARG A 82 32.63 26.90 -10.63
C ARG A 82 33.31 28.20 -11.04
N ALA A 83 33.65 29.00 -10.04
CA ALA A 83 34.41 30.21 -10.19
C ALA A 83 35.85 29.90 -10.61
N THR A 84 36.40 30.83 -11.40
CA THR A 84 37.82 31.13 -11.61
C THR A 84 38.65 30.23 -12.53
N LYS A 85 38.95 30.77 -13.72
CA LYS A 85 40.35 30.90 -14.15
C LYS A 85 40.53 32.18 -14.95
N ARG A 86 41.17 33.17 -14.32
CA ARG A 86 41.75 34.34 -14.99
C ARG A 86 42.74 33.83 -16.05
N GLN A 87 42.51 34.14 -17.32
CA GLN A 87 43.56 34.20 -18.31
C GLN A 87 43.81 35.68 -18.63
N ARG A 88 44.92 36.21 -18.13
CA ARG A 88 45.50 37.44 -18.65
C ARG A 88 46.21 37.09 -19.97
N PRO A 89 46.01 37.84 -21.06
CA PRO A 89 46.84 37.70 -22.24
C PRO A 89 48.22 38.29 -21.93
N LYS A 90 49.28 37.60 -22.35
CA LYS A 90 50.62 38.18 -22.39
C LYS A 90 50.95 38.44 -23.87
N VAL A 91 51.21 39.73 -24.14
CA VAL A 91 51.73 40.31 -25.38
C VAL A 91 53.12 39.77 -25.66
#